data_AF-A0A1Y3W8C4-F1
#
_entry.id   AF-A0A1Y3W8C4-F1
#
_cell.length_a   1.000
_cell.length_b   1.000
_cell.length_c   1.000
_cell.angle_alpha   90.00
_cell.angle_beta   90.00
_cell.angle_gamma   90.00
#
_symmetry.space_group_name_H-M   'P 1'
#
loop_
_entity.id
_entity.type
_entity.pdbx_description
1 polymer ?
#
loop_
_entity_poly.entity_id
_entity_poly.type
_entity_poly.pdbx_seq_one_letter_code
_entity_poly.pdbx_strand_id
1 'polypeptide(L)'
;MGLTANFKGSIDGVFAAFLAEVERQIIESLCRVGEEAVSLVRRPHANDWEDQTGNLRSSIGYVVFKDGREIRQSTFETVPPRVTKNDAKYNGASEGLKLARQVGNTHTEGYTLVVVAGMNYAVHVESKGRDVLTSAEKQAEKQIARELADIVTNVKNAFR
;
A
#
# COMPACT_ATOMS: atom_id res chain seq x y z
N MET A 1 -15.98 -54.47 -10.23
CA MET A 1 -17.02 -53.85 -9.37
C MET A 1 -16.32 -52.73 -8.62
N GLY A 2 -16.74 -51.47 -8.79
CA GLY A 2 -16.07 -50.29 -8.22
C GLY A 2 -17.02 -49.50 -7.34
N LEU A 3 -16.52 -48.99 -6.22
CA LEU A 3 -17.25 -48.09 -5.33
C LEU A 3 -17.18 -46.67 -5.90
N THR A 4 -18.34 -46.11 -6.23
CA THR A 4 -18.49 -44.68 -6.53
C THR A 4 -18.70 -43.92 -5.22
N ALA A 5 -17.83 -42.97 -4.94
CA ALA A 5 -17.94 -42.14 -3.75
C ALA A 5 -19.14 -41.17 -3.86
N ASN A 6 -20.03 -41.18 -2.87
CA ASN A 6 -21.20 -40.30 -2.76
C ASN A 6 -20.95 -39.10 -1.81
N PHE A 7 -19.75 -38.52 -1.81
CA PHE A 7 -19.48 -37.35 -0.97
C PHE A 7 -20.27 -36.13 -1.50
N LYS A 8 -21.03 -35.46 -0.63
CA LYS A 8 -21.86 -34.28 -0.96
C LYS A 8 -21.12 -32.94 -0.89
N GLY A 9 -19.79 -32.93 -0.96
CA GLY A 9 -18.97 -31.71 -0.86
C GLY A 9 -17.84 -31.71 -1.86
N SER A 10 -17.64 -30.58 -2.54
CA SER A 10 -16.45 -30.35 -3.37
C SER A 10 -15.31 -29.91 -2.45
N ILE A 11 -14.38 -30.82 -2.14
CA ILE A 11 -13.16 -30.52 -1.38
C ILE A 11 -12.41 -29.35 -2.05
N ASP A 12 -12.37 -29.35 -3.39
CA ASP A 12 -11.77 -28.27 -4.18
C ASP A 12 -12.47 -26.93 -3.94
N GLY A 13 -13.80 -26.93 -3.84
CA GLY A 13 -14.58 -25.73 -3.54
C GLY A 13 -14.30 -25.15 -2.16
N VAL A 14 -14.15 -26.02 -1.15
CA VAL A 14 -13.78 -25.60 0.22
C VAL A 14 -12.37 -25.03 0.24
N PHE A 15 -11.43 -25.67 -0.45
CA PHE A 15 -10.05 -25.20 -0.54
C PHE A 15 -9.94 -23.86 -1.28
N ALA A 16 -10.67 -23.71 -2.40
CA ALA A 16 -10.73 -22.45 -3.14
C ALA A 16 -11.32 -21.30 -2.30
N ALA A 17 -12.39 -21.56 -1.54
CA ALA A 17 -12.98 -20.57 -0.65
C ALA A 17 -12.01 -20.15 0.48
N PHE A 18 -11.28 -21.12 1.03
CA PHE A 18 -10.26 -20.84 2.05
C PHE A 18 -9.12 -19.98 1.50
N LEU A 19 -8.59 -20.32 0.32
CA LEU A 19 -7.54 -19.52 -0.33
C LEU A 19 -8.02 -18.09 -0.64
N ALA A 20 -9.25 -17.94 -1.10
CA ALA A 20 -9.84 -16.62 -1.36
C ALA A 20 -9.95 -15.78 -0.08
N GLU A 21 -10.27 -16.40 1.06
CA GLU A 21 -10.35 -15.72 2.35
C GLU A 21 -8.96 -15.30 2.85
N VAL A 22 -7.94 -16.16 2.71
CA VAL A 22 -6.55 -15.79 3.05
C VAL A 22 -6.07 -14.64 2.16
N GLU A 23 -6.34 -14.69 0.86
CA GLU A 23 -6.00 -13.61 -0.07
C GLU A 23 -6.69 -12.29 0.31
N ARG A 24 -7.98 -12.34 0.67
CA ARG A 24 -8.73 -11.17 1.15
C ARG A 24 -8.05 -10.55 2.37
N GLN A 25 -7.66 -11.36 3.36
CA GLN A 25 -7.00 -10.88 4.57
C GLN A 25 -5.63 -10.25 4.27
N ILE A 26 -4.84 -10.84 3.38
CA ILE A 26 -3.55 -10.26 2.95
C ILE A 26 -3.77 -8.87 2.34
N ILE A 27 -4.70 -8.74 1.39
CA ILE A 27 -4.98 -7.47 0.72
C ILE A 27 -5.48 -6.42 1.72
N GLU A 28 -6.33 -6.80 2.67
CA GLU A 28 -6.84 -5.89 3.70
C GLU A 28 -5.76 -5.43 4.67
N SER A 29 -4.88 -6.33 5.11
CA SER A 29 -3.73 -5.97 5.94
C SER A 29 -2.78 -5.03 5.20
N LEU A 30 -2.47 -5.28 3.92
CA LEU A 30 -1.63 -4.37 3.13
C LEU A 30 -2.30 -3.00 2.95
N CYS A 31 -3.60 -2.93 2.73
CA CYS A 31 -4.33 -1.67 2.69
C CYS A 31 -4.25 -0.93 4.04
N ARG A 32 -4.46 -1.63 5.15
CA ARG A 32 -4.37 -1.04 6.49
C ARG A 32 -3.00 -0.44 6.75
N VAL A 33 -1.94 -1.19 6.47
CA VAL A 33 -0.57 -0.68 6.60
C VAL A 33 -0.34 0.53 5.69
N GLY A 34 -0.82 0.48 4.44
CA GLY A 34 -0.72 1.59 3.50
C GLY A 34 -1.39 2.86 4.02
N GLU A 35 -2.62 2.74 4.54
CA GLU A 35 -3.36 3.87 5.15
C GLU A 35 -2.64 4.43 6.38
N GLU A 36 -2.10 3.56 7.23
CA GLU A 36 -1.34 3.99 8.42
C GLU A 36 -0.03 4.69 8.04
N ALA A 37 0.68 4.18 7.03
CA ALA A 37 1.89 4.80 6.49
C ALA A 37 1.59 6.20 5.91
N VAL A 38 0.59 6.31 5.03
CA VAL A 38 0.15 7.60 4.47
C VAL A 38 -0.29 8.57 5.57
N SER A 39 -1.02 8.07 6.57
CA SER A 39 -1.44 8.86 7.72
C SER A 39 -0.26 9.37 8.53
N LEU A 40 0.79 8.57 8.73
CA LEU A 40 1.99 8.98 9.44
C LEU A 40 2.68 10.13 8.71
N VAL A 41 2.92 9.98 7.40
CA VAL A 41 3.56 11.01 6.57
C VAL A 41 2.80 12.32 6.62
N ARG A 42 1.47 12.27 6.63
CA ARG A 42 0.61 13.46 6.61
C ARG A 42 0.48 14.15 7.97
N ARG A 43 0.81 13.47 9.08
CA ARG A 43 0.71 14.07 10.42
C ARG A 43 1.86 15.05 10.64
N PRO A 44 1.61 16.21 11.29
CA PRO A 44 2.69 17.11 11.70
C PRO A 44 3.68 16.41 12.62
N HIS A 45 4.98 16.62 12.38
CA HIS A 45 6.05 16.03 13.18
C HIS A 45 7.29 16.95 13.19
N ALA A 46 8.27 16.65 14.03
CA ALA A 46 9.41 17.55 14.29
C ALA A 46 10.24 17.87 13.02
N ASN A 47 10.36 16.91 12.10
CA ASN A 47 11.11 17.02 10.86
C ASN A 47 10.20 17.25 9.63
N ASP A 48 9.00 17.81 9.84
CA ASP A 48 8.04 18.07 8.76
C ASP A 48 8.59 19.12 7.77
N TRP A 49 8.04 19.12 6.56
CA TRP A 49 8.42 20.00 5.45
C TRP A 49 7.28 20.95 5.10
N GLU A 50 7.67 22.12 4.62
CA GLU A 50 6.71 23.12 4.17
C GLU A 50 6.31 22.84 2.72
N ASP A 51 5.09 22.34 2.53
CA ASP A 51 4.54 22.15 1.19
C ASP A 51 3.90 23.45 0.68
N GLN A 52 4.62 24.17 -0.18
CA GLN A 52 4.15 25.44 -0.73
C GLN A 52 3.07 25.25 -1.81
N THR A 53 3.19 24.20 -2.62
CA THR A 53 2.34 23.97 -3.79
C THR A 53 1.26 22.93 -3.56
N GLY A 54 1.34 22.18 -2.46
CA GLY A 54 0.49 21.03 -2.18
C GLY A 54 0.90 19.77 -2.95
N ASN A 55 1.83 19.85 -3.91
CA ASN A 55 2.17 18.74 -4.78
C ASN A 55 2.85 17.58 -4.06
N LEU A 56 3.74 17.87 -3.12
CA LEU A 56 4.46 16.80 -2.43
C LEU A 56 3.48 15.98 -1.60
N ARG A 57 2.64 16.66 -0.82
CA ARG A 57 1.61 16.03 0.01
C ARG A 57 0.51 15.36 -0.82
N SER A 58 0.16 15.92 -1.98
CA SER A 58 -0.77 15.31 -2.94
C SER A 58 -0.20 14.06 -3.60
N SER A 59 1.12 13.99 -3.78
CA SER A 59 1.81 12.85 -4.38
C SER A 59 2.01 11.68 -3.43
N ILE A 60 1.60 11.84 -2.16
CA ILE A 60 1.71 10.82 -1.13
C ILE A 60 0.46 9.94 -1.16
N GLY A 61 0.70 8.64 -1.33
CA GLY A 61 -0.33 7.62 -1.37
C GLY A 61 0.25 6.21 -1.36
N TYR A 62 -0.61 5.22 -1.51
CA TYR A 62 -0.18 3.84 -1.66
C TYR A 62 -1.01 3.09 -2.70
N VAL A 63 -0.43 2.01 -3.23
CA VAL A 63 -1.09 1.08 -4.15
C VAL A 63 -0.70 -0.35 -3.77
N VAL A 64 -1.68 -1.26 -3.76
CA VAL A 64 -1.50 -2.68 -3.53
C VAL A 64 -1.61 -3.42 -4.86
N PHE A 65 -0.64 -4.27 -5.14
CA PHE A 65 -0.56 -5.09 -6.34
C PHE A 65 -0.58 -6.58 -5.98
N LYS A 66 -1.12 -7.38 -6.90
CA LYS A 66 -0.96 -8.83 -6.93
C LYS A 66 -0.45 -9.22 -8.31
N ASP A 67 0.70 -9.89 -8.37
CA ASP A 67 1.34 -10.35 -9.61
C ASP A 67 1.47 -9.23 -10.65
N GLY A 68 1.95 -8.06 -10.21
CA GLY A 68 2.13 -6.86 -11.05
C GLY A 68 0.83 -6.17 -11.47
N ARG A 69 -0.34 -6.59 -10.98
CA ARG A 69 -1.64 -5.96 -11.27
C ARG A 69 -2.14 -5.19 -10.07
N GLU A 70 -2.56 -3.95 -10.31
CA GLU A 70 -3.17 -3.10 -9.29
C GLU A 70 -4.49 -3.70 -8.78
N ILE A 71 -4.63 -3.83 -7.47
CA ILE A 71 -5.81 -4.40 -6.79
C ILE A 71 -6.55 -3.33 -5.99
N ARG A 72 -5.82 -2.49 -5.25
CA ARG A 72 -6.35 -1.38 -4.43
C ARG A 72 -5.38 -0.21 -4.48
N GLN A 73 -5.90 0.99 -4.28
CA GLN A 73 -5.10 2.21 -4.16
C GLN A 73 -5.73 3.15 -3.14
N SER A 74 -4.93 4.04 -2.56
CA SER A 74 -5.45 5.18 -1.83
C SER A 74 -6.09 6.20 -2.78
N THR A 75 -6.75 7.19 -2.19
CA THR A 75 -7.40 8.27 -2.93
C THR A 75 -6.42 9.28 -3.56
N PHE A 76 -5.15 9.29 -3.14
CA PHE A 76 -4.17 10.33 -3.50
C PHE A 76 -4.76 11.74 -3.34
N GLU A 77 -5.24 12.05 -2.14
CA GLU A 77 -5.97 13.30 -1.90
C GLU A 77 -5.16 14.53 -2.31
N THR A 78 -5.77 15.40 -3.10
CA THR A 78 -5.15 16.65 -3.53
C THR A 78 -5.19 17.67 -2.40
N VAL A 79 -4.02 18.24 -2.12
CA VAL A 79 -3.84 19.30 -1.14
C VAL A 79 -3.80 20.64 -1.88
N PRO A 80 -4.64 21.62 -1.51
CA PRO A 80 -4.65 22.92 -2.15
C PRO A 80 -3.31 23.64 -1.93
N PRO A 81 -2.84 24.42 -2.92
CA PRO A 81 -1.60 25.16 -2.78
C PRO A 81 -1.72 26.26 -1.72
N ARG A 82 -0.67 26.42 -0.91
CA ARG A 82 -0.52 27.58 -0.02
C ARG A 82 -0.04 28.81 -0.78
N VAL A 83 0.77 28.61 -1.82
CA VAL A 83 1.28 29.65 -2.70
C VAL A 83 0.96 29.27 -4.13
N THR A 84 0.12 30.08 -4.78
CA THR A 84 -0.18 29.94 -6.20
C THR A 84 0.95 30.56 -7.02
N LYS A 85 1.55 29.79 -7.93
CA LYS A 85 2.50 30.30 -8.92
C LYS A 85 1.87 30.17 -10.30
N ASN A 86 2.03 31.19 -11.15
CA ASN A 86 1.41 31.24 -12.48
C ASN A 86 1.82 30.08 -13.40
N ASP A 87 2.99 29.46 -13.16
CA ASP A 87 3.52 28.34 -13.95
C ASP A 87 3.56 26.99 -13.18
N ALA A 88 2.99 26.93 -11.97
CA ALA A 88 3.00 25.69 -11.20
C ALA A 88 1.97 24.69 -11.75
N LYS A 89 2.42 23.48 -12.05
CA LYS A 89 1.56 22.34 -12.31
C LYS A 89 1.14 21.70 -10.99
N TYR A 90 -0.16 21.54 -10.75
CA TYR A 90 -0.71 20.91 -9.54
C TYR A 90 -1.06 19.44 -9.82
N ASN A 91 -0.08 18.64 -10.20
CA ASN A 91 -0.25 17.25 -10.65
C ASN A 91 0.28 16.21 -9.67
N GLY A 92 0.55 16.59 -8.41
CA GLY A 92 1.15 15.70 -7.41
C GLY A 92 0.47 14.33 -7.30
N ALA A 93 -0.86 14.29 -7.20
CA ALA A 93 -1.62 13.04 -7.12
C ALA A 93 -1.39 12.11 -8.34
N SER A 94 -1.37 12.70 -9.54
CA SER A 94 -1.11 11.95 -10.77
C SER A 94 0.32 11.44 -10.85
N GLU A 95 1.32 12.22 -10.42
CA GLU A 95 2.72 11.79 -10.41
C GLU A 95 2.96 10.69 -9.35
N GLY A 96 2.33 10.83 -8.17
CA GLY A 96 2.31 9.79 -7.13
C GLY A 96 1.79 8.46 -7.66
N LEU A 97 0.58 8.46 -8.22
CA LEU A 97 -0.02 7.24 -8.76
C LEU A 97 0.80 6.65 -9.92
N LYS A 98 1.32 7.50 -10.79
CA LYS A 98 2.19 7.06 -11.91
C LYS A 98 3.46 6.37 -11.39
N LEU A 99 4.14 6.96 -10.41
CA LEU A 99 5.34 6.37 -9.83
C LEU A 99 5.00 5.05 -9.11
N ALA A 100 3.90 4.99 -8.35
CA ALA A 100 3.48 3.77 -7.68
C ALA A 100 3.23 2.62 -8.68
N ARG A 101 2.58 2.91 -9.81
CA ARG A 101 2.37 1.94 -10.90
C ARG A 101 3.67 1.53 -11.58
N GLN A 102 4.58 2.47 -11.84
CA GLN A 102 5.88 2.16 -12.43
C GLN A 102 6.67 1.18 -11.57
N VAL A 103 6.62 1.32 -10.25
CA VAL A 103 7.28 0.41 -9.32
C VAL A 103 6.50 -0.92 -9.25
N GLY A 104 5.20 -0.87 -8.92
CA GLY A 104 4.39 -2.05 -8.66
C GLY A 104 4.27 -3.01 -9.85
N ASN A 105 4.20 -2.48 -11.07
CA ASN A 105 4.08 -3.31 -12.29
C ASN A 105 5.36 -4.12 -12.57
N THR A 106 6.51 -3.76 -11.97
CA THR A 106 7.76 -4.53 -12.15
C THR A 106 7.83 -5.76 -11.25
N HIS A 107 6.98 -5.84 -10.22
CA HIS A 107 6.91 -6.96 -9.30
C HIS A 107 5.81 -7.93 -9.74
N THR A 108 6.16 -8.85 -10.65
CA THR A 108 5.20 -9.75 -11.32
C THR A 108 4.77 -10.96 -10.52
N GLU A 109 5.26 -11.12 -9.28
CA GLU A 109 4.96 -12.27 -8.43
C GLU A 109 4.58 -11.82 -7.02
N GLY A 110 3.52 -12.42 -6.49
CA GLY A 110 3.10 -12.23 -5.10
C GLY A 110 2.39 -10.90 -4.85
N TYR A 111 2.35 -10.48 -3.59
CA TYR A 111 1.70 -9.25 -3.16
C TYR A 111 2.73 -8.14 -2.92
N THR A 112 2.44 -6.95 -3.43
CA THR A 112 3.32 -5.78 -3.26
C THR A 112 2.52 -4.61 -2.72
N LEU A 113 2.98 -3.98 -1.63
CA LEU A 113 2.51 -2.68 -1.17
C LEU A 113 3.54 -1.63 -1.59
N VAL A 114 3.12 -0.67 -2.41
CA VAL A 114 3.93 0.48 -2.80
C VAL A 114 3.39 1.71 -2.07
N VAL A 115 4.16 2.24 -1.12
CA VAL A 115 3.92 3.55 -0.50
C VAL A 115 4.86 4.55 -1.18
N VAL A 116 4.34 5.71 -1.59
CA VAL A 116 5.07 6.60 -2.49
C VAL A 116 4.95 8.06 -2.09
N ALA A 117 5.97 8.84 -2.40
CA ALA A 117 5.95 10.29 -2.52
C ALA A 117 6.41 10.61 -3.95
N GLY A 118 5.45 10.88 -4.85
CA GLY A 118 5.67 10.90 -6.29
C GLY A 118 6.52 12.04 -6.85
N MET A 119 6.78 13.07 -6.06
CA MET A 119 7.53 14.22 -6.58
C MET A 119 9.03 13.96 -6.62
N ASN A 120 9.67 14.28 -7.74
CA ASN A 120 11.11 14.08 -7.96
C ASN A 120 12.01 14.81 -6.95
N TYR A 121 11.52 15.87 -6.30
CA TYR A 121 12.24 16.59 -5.26
C TYR A 121 12.01 16.02 -3.84
N ALA A 122 11.19 14.98 -3.67
CA ALA A 122 10.96 14.33 -2.37
C ALA A 122 12.28 13.89 -1.72
N VAL A 123 13.14 13.22 -2.49
CA VAL A 123 14.48 12.78 -2.03
C VAL A 123 15.34 13.95 -1.58
N HIS A 124 15.27 15.10 -2.28
CA HIS A 124 16.01 16.30 -1.90
C HIS A 124 15.49 16.96 -0.61
N VAL A 125 14.18 16.87 -0.36
CA VAL A 125 13.59 17.32 0.91
C VAL A 125 14.08 16.41 2.04
N GLU A 126 14.09 15.10 1.80
CA GLU A 126 14.54 14.09 2.77
C GLU A 126 16.04 14.22 3.09
N SER A 127 16.88 14.47 2.08
CA SER A 127 18.32 14.70 2.26
C SER A 127 18.65 15.95 3.08
N LYS A 128 17.71 16.86 3.27
CA LYS A 128 17.84 18.03 4.17
C LYS A 128 17.45 17.73 5.62
N GLY A 129 17.26 16.45 5.97
CA GLY A 129 16.87 16.01 7.30
C GLY A 129 15.37 16.14 7.57
N ARG A 130 14.54 16.27 6.52
CA ARG A 130 13.08 16.23 6.63
C ARG A 130 12.60 14.80 6.46
N ASP A 131 11.46 14.45 7.03
CA ASP A 131 11.00 13.06 7.09
C ASP A 131 9.87 12.75 6.11
N VAL A 132 10.19 12.64 4.81
CA VAL A 132 9.16 12.48 3.78
C VAL A 132 8.55 11.08 3.77
N LEU A 133 9.37 10.02 3.79
CA LEU A 133 8.89 8.62 3.83
C LEU A 133 9.63 7.76 4.85
N THR A 134 10.82 8.17 5.31
CA THR A 134 11.69 7.35 6.16
C THR A 134 10.98 6.77 7.40
N SER A 135 10.21 7.57 8.14
CA SER A 135 9.47 7.04 9.30
C SER A 135 8.34 6.09 8.91
N ALA A 136 7.66 6.39 7.80
CA ALA A 136 6.54 5.60 7.31
C ALA A 136 7.00 4.24 6.79
N GLU A 137 8.14 4.19 6.12
CA GLU A 137 8.81 2.95 5.70
C GLU A 137 9.08 2.05 6.91
N LYS A 138 9.80 2.57 7.93
CA LYS A 138 10.13 1.80 9.14
C LYS A 138 8.90 1.30 9.89
N GLN A 139 7.85 2.12 9.95
CA GLN A 139 6.59 1.72 10.56
C GLN A 139 5.89 0.63 9.75
N ALA A 140 5.81 0.80 8.42
CA ALA A 140 5.16 -0.14 7.52
C ALA A 140 5.84 -1.51 7.57
N GLU A 141 7.17 -1.58 7.53
CA GLU A 141 7.93 -2.83 7.66
C GLU A 141 7.56 -3.59 8.94
N LYS A 142 7.54 -2.88 10.07
CA LYS A 142 7.18 -3.47 11.37
C LYS A 142 5.74 -3.97 11.40
N GLN A 143 4.82 -3.22 10.79
CA GLN A 143 3.41 -3.59 10.76
C GLN A 143 3.12 -4.77 9.84
N ILE A 144 3.73 -4.80 8.65
CA ILE A 144 3.61 -5.94 7.73
C ILE A 144 4.09 -7.23 8.40
N ALA A 145 5.25 -7.19 9.07
CA ALA A 145 5.77 -8.36 9.78
C ALA A 145 4.78 -8.89 10.83
N ARG A 146 4.10 -7.98 11.54
CA ARG A 146 3.07 -8.33 12.52
C ARG A 146 1.81 -8.91 11.86
N GLU A 147 1.25 -8.22 10.88
CA GLU A 147 0.03 -8.65 10.18
C GLU A 147 0.21 -10.03 9.51
N LEU A 148 1.39 -10.29 8.92
CA LEU A 148 1.71 -11.60 8.36
C LEU A 148 1.78 -12.69 9.44
N ALA A 149 2.36 -12.40 10.60
CA ALA A 149 2.41 -13.35 11.72
C ALA A 149 1.00 -13.68 12.24
N ASP A 150 0.11 -12.69 12.29
CA ASP A 150 -1.28 -12.84 12.71
C ASP A 150 -2.07 -13.70 11.69
N ILE A 151 -1.91 -13.45 10.38
CA ILE A 151 -2.53 -14.27 9.32
C ILE A 151 -2.06 -15.73 9.41
N VAL A 152 -0.75 -15.98 9.56
CA VAL A 152 -0.20 -17.34 9.70
C VAL A 152 -0.79 -18.04 10.93
N THR A 153 -0.97 -17.32 12.03
CA THR A 153 -1.55 -17.86 13.26
C THR A 153 -3.03 -18.21 13.06
N ASN A 154 -3.80 -17.32 12.43
CA ASN A 154 -5.22 -17.54 12.13
C ASN A 154 -5.42 -18.75 11.21
N VAL A 155 -4.59 -18.86 10.17
CA VAL A 155 -4.57 -20.01 9.26
C VAL A 155 -4.29 -21.31 10.02
N LYS A 156 -3.27 -21.34 10.89
CA LYS A 156 -2.95 -22.54 11.69
C LYS A 156 -4.09 -22.93 12.63
N ASN A 157 -4.79 -21.95 13.22
CA ASN A 157 -5.90 -22.21 14.11
C ASN A 157 -7.15 -22.70 13.37
N ALA A 158 -7.36 -22.32 12.11
CA ALA A 158 -8.49 -22.80 11.31
C ALA A 158 -8.41 -24.30 10.95
N PHE A 159 -7.22 -24.90 11.04
CA PHE A 159 -6.98 -26.32 10.76
C PHE A 159 -6.76 -27.19 12.03
N ARG A 160 -6.96 -26.62 13.22
CA ARG A 160 -6.93 -27.34 14.50
C ARG A 160 -8.35 -27.68 14.94
#